data_AF-A0A834IYX7-F1
#
_entry.id   AF-A0A834IYX7-F1
#
_cell.length_a   1.000
_cell.length_b   1.000
_cell.length_c   1.000
_cell.angle_alpha   90.00
_cell.angle_beta   90.00
_cell.angle_gamma   90.00
#
_symmetry.space_group_name_H-M   'P 1'
#
loop_
_entity.id
_entity.type
_entity.pdbx_description
1 polymer ?
#
loop_
_entity_poly.entity_id
_entity_poly.type
_entity_poly.pdbx_seq_one_letter_code
_entity_poly.pdbx_strand_id
1 'polypeptide(L)'
;MAFPYYYYQSVPLYTGYIPIRYEDKMGMTVTSGSVTIRKDENNLIGISIGGGAPHCPCLYIVQIFDNTAASREGTLQSGDELVSVNGQSVKGKTKVEVAKMIQATKEEVVINYNKLHADPQQGKSLDIVLKKMKHRLVENMSSSTADALGLSRAILCNDTLVKKMQELQYTELMYRGLVEHCKRVLHAHLELIQTMKAMGDVFASLAVREPQPRASEAFRLFGERHRAMEKAGHEMIKKVKPVLSDMGTYLHKAIPDTRLTVKKYADAKFEYLAYCLKVKEMDDEECSYAALQEPIYRVETGNYEYRLILRCRQLARTRFAKLRADVLVKMELLDSKHVQQLGGQLVRIVKSLSDMHNQHLEALSGQPLFPVEVDLSNSAFQYKSTTPVVPDFVEDDDADVELAKEINEDQNLLFDDDLIIGHNQNITENEDNSNKADPNLLLPDLAGNSVVELNYDEMDNLTLLSSLCLTDKPTKCDPLVTQENLLPSLE
;
A
#
# COMPACT_ATOMS: atom_id res chain seq x y z
N MET A 1 -2.96 39.22 -23.77
CA MET A 1 -4.08 38.25 -23.66
C MET A 1 -5.36 38.96 -24.06
N ALA A 2 -6.24 38.31 -24.82
CA ALA A 2 -7.49 38.93 -25.29
C ALA A 2 -8.63 38.65 -24.30
N PHE A 3 -9.41 39.67 -23.96
CA PHE A 3 -10.68 39.52 -23.26
C PHE A 3 -11.76 39.06 -24.24
N PRO A 4 -12.60 38.06 -23.90
CA PRO A 4 -13.77 37.73 -24.69
C PRO A 4 -14.83 38.83 -24.51
N TYR A 5 -14.91 39.76 -25.46
CA TYR A 5 -16.03 40.68 -25.58
C TYR A 5 -17.29 39.89 -25.96
N TYR A 6 -18.20 39.70 -25.00
CA TYR A 6 -19.51 39.11 -25.27
C TYR A 6 -20.33 40.04 -26.19
N TYR A 7 -20.86 39.48 -27.28
CA TYR A 7 -21.61 40.22 -28.29
C TYR A 7 -22.94 40.74 -27.74
N TYR A 8 -23.06 42.05 -27.58
CA TYR A 8 -24.35 42.73 -27.48
C TYR A 8 -25.04 42.70 -28.85
N GLN A 9 -25.81 41.65 -29.13
CA GLN A 9 -26.58 41.55 -30.37
C GLN A 9 -27.84 42.42 -30.30
N SER A 10 -27.73 43.67 -30.72
CA SER A 10 -28.83 44.63 -30.77
C SER A 10 -29.73 44.39 -31.99
N VAL A 11 -31.03 44.26 -31.76
CA VAL A 11 -32.07 44.23 -32.80
C VAL A 11 -32.88 45.52 -32.73
N PRO A 12 -32.96 46.33 -33.79
CA PRO A 12 -33.64 47.61 -33.74
C PRO A 12 -35.17 47.44 -33.87
N LEU A 13 -35.88 47.76 -32.77
CA LEU A 13 -37.30 48.11 -32.80
C LEU A 13 -37.48 49.50 -32.19
N TYR A 14 -38.46 50.25 -32.71
CA TYR A 14 -38.78 51.57 -32.20
C TYR A 14 -39.35 51.47 -30.76
N THR A 15 -38.99 52.43 -29.91
CA THR A 15 -39.30 52.56 -28.48
C THR A 15 -38.59 51.57 -27.54
N GLY A 16 -37.70 52.11 -26.70
CA GLY A 16 -37.18 51.47 -25.48
C GLY A 16 -36.07 50.42 -25.67
N TYR A 17 -34.85 50.76 -25.24
CA TYR A 17 -33.80 49.74 -25.02
C TYR A 17 -34.14 48.90 -23.79
N ILE A 18 -34.78 47.75 -23.99
CA ILE A 18 -34.86 46.69 -22.97
C ILE A 18 -33.65 45.77 -23.16
N PRO A 19 -32.63 45.80 -22.28
CA PRO A 19 -31.50 44.88 -22.39
C PRO A 19 -31.98 43.46 -22.08
N ILE A 20 -31.99 42.60 -23.09
CA ILE A 20 -32.21 41.16 -22.93
C ILE A 20 -30.96 40.58 -22.23
N ARG A 21 -30.97 40.65 -20.89
CA ARG A 21 -30.01 39.92 -20.06
C ARG A 21 -30.27 38.43 -20.24
N TYR A 22 -29.46 37.78 -21.07
CA TYR A 22 -29.47 36.33 -21.22
C TYR A 22 -29.16 35.69 -19.86
N GLU A 23 -29.98 34.73 -19.44
CA GLU A 23 -29.78 33.99 -18.20
C GLU A 23 -28.74 32.90 -18.46
N ASP A 24 -27.53 33.04 -17.91
CA ASP A 24 -26.47 32.04 -18.10
C ASP A 24 -26.71 30.78 -17.26
N LYS A 25 -27.30 29.78 -17.92
CA LYS A 25 -27.61 28.47 -17.32
C LYS A 25 -26.47 27.47 -17.43
N MET A 26 -25.35 27.80 -18.08
CA MET A 26 -24.26 26.86 -18.39
C MET A 26 -24.75 25.56 -19.07
N GLY A 27 -25.86 25.62 -19.82
CA GLY A 27 -26.52 24.48 -20.44
C GLY A 27 -27.30 23.54 -19.50
N MET A 28 -27.34 23.82 -18.18
CA MET A 28 -28.11 23.02 -17.22
C MET A 28 -29.62 23.24 -17.36
N THR A 29 -30.39 22.20 -17.05
CA THR A 29 -31.86 22.25 -17.02
C THR A 29 -32.38 22.26 -15.58
N VAL A 30 -33.64 22.66 -15.42
CA VAL A 30 -34.34 22.62 -14.13
C VAL A 30 -35.66 21.88 -14.21
N THR A 31 -36.09 21.28 -13.11
CA THR A 31 -37.43 20.69 -12.97
C THR A 31 -38.07 21.15 -11.67
N SER A 32 -39.23 21.79 -11.77
CA SER A 32 -39.99 22.24 -10.59
C SER A 32 -40.58 21.04 -9.85
N GLY A 33 -40.56 21.11 -8.51
CA GLY A 33 -41.14 20.11 -7.63
C GLY A 33 -41.64 20.72 -6.32
N SER A 34 -42.30 19.90 -5.51
CA SER A 34 -42.85 20.26 -4.20
C SER A 34 -42.52 19.15 -3.20
N VAL A 35 -42.16 19.52 -1.98
CA VAL A 35 -41.81 18.59 -0.90
C VAL A 35 -42.33 19.11 0.44
N THR A 36 -42.98 18.25 1.22
CA THR A 36 -43.38 18.53 2.60
C THR A 36 -42.34 17.94 3.55
N ILE A 37 -41.63 18.79 4.28
CA ILE A 37 -40.61 18.38 5.25
C ILE A 37 -41.14 18.57 6.65
N ARG A 38 -41.38 17.47 7.37
CA ARG A 38 -41.63 17.50 8.81
C ARG A 38 -40.34 17.83 9.56
N LYS A 39 -40.41 18.81 10.45
CA LYS A 39 -39.28 19.39 11.18
C LYS A 39 -38.73 18.49 12.27
N ASP A 40 -37.52 18.83 12.72
CA ASP A 40 -36.93 18.28 13.95
C ASP A 40 -37.46 18.97 15.22
N GLU A 41 -37.06 18.43 16.37
CA GLU A 41 -37.41 18.90 17.71
C GLU A 41 -36.98 20.35 18.00
N ASN A 42 -36.02 20.88 17.24
CA ASN A 42 -35.56 22.27 17.32
C ASN A 42 -36.34 23.21 16.38
N ASN A 43 -37.43 22.74 15.76
CA ASN A 43 -38.23 23.46 14.76
C ASN A 43 -37.44 23.83 13.47
N LEU A 44 -36.35 23.09 13.19
CA LEU A 44 -35.49 23.27 12.02
C LEU A 44 -35.74 22.18 10.96
N ILE A 45 -35.20 22.42 9.75
CA ILE A 45 -35.14 21.42 8.67
C ILE A 45 -33.72 21.04 8.24
N GLY A 46 -32.70 21.81 8.59
CA GLY A 46 -31.30 21.47 8.28
C GLY A 46 -30.78 21.84 6.90
N ILE A 47 -31.20 22.98 6.34
CA ILE A 47 -30.63 23.56 5.10
C ILE A 47 -29.95 24.91 5.37
N SER A 48 -28.93 25.23 4.58
CA SER A 48 -28.32 26.56 4.46
C SER A 48 -28.70 27.20 3.12
N ILE A 49 -28.98 28.51 3.12
CA ILE A 49 -29.57 29.24 1.98
C ILE A 49 -28.61 30.34 1.51
N GLY A 50 -28.31 30.34 0.22
CA GLY A 50 -27.53 31.35 -0.50
C GLY A 50 -28.36 32.13 -1.52
N GLY A 51 -27.73 33.10 -2.16
CA GLY A 51 -28.40 34.03 -3.08
C GLY A 51 -29.41 34.95 -2.38
N GLY A 52 -30.44 35.33 -3.13
CA GLY A 52 -31.47 36.28 -2.73
C GLY A 52 -31.09 37.75 -2.91
N ALA A 53 -32.06 38.61 -2.57
CA ALA A 53 -31.93 40.05 -2.73
C ALA A 53 -30.81 40.66 -1.85
N PRO A 54 -30.15 41.75 -2.30
CA PRO A 54 -30.42 42.48 -3.55
C PRO A 54 -29.68 41.93 -4.77
N HIS A 55 -28.62 41.12 -4.59
CA HIS A 55 -27.66 40.82 -5.67
C HIS A 55 -28.04 39.65 -6.59
N CYS A 56 -28.82 38.67 -6.11
CA CYS A 56 -29.13 37.45 -6.86
C CYS A 56 -30.66 37.27 -7.02
N PRO A 57 -31.18 36.96 -8.23
CA PRO A 57 -32.62 36.91 -8.48
C PRO A 57 -33.33 35.70 -7.85
N CYS A 58 -32.59 34.65 -7.52
CA CYS A 58 -33.06 33.40 -6.91
C CYS A 58 -32.40 33.14 -5.55
N LEU A 59 -33.04 32.30 -4.72
CA LEU A 59 -32.40 31.71 -3.54
C LEU A 59 -32.13 30.23 -3.80
N TYR A 60 -31.02 29.70 -3.28
CA TYR A 60 -30.63 28.31 -3.52
C TYR A 60 -30.02 27.64 -2.28
N ILE A 61 -30.07 26.32 -2.26
CA ILE A 61 -29.56 25.51 -1.15
C ILE A 61 -28.03 25.41 -1.25
N VAL A 62 -27.31 26.00 -0.30
CA VAL A 62 -25.84 25.93 -0.20
C VAL A 62 -25.40 24.58 0.37
N GLN A 63 -26.07 24.15 1.43
CA GLN A 63 -25.73 22.92 2.15
C GLN A 63 -26.98 22.29 2.75
N ILE A 64 -27.00 20.97 2.79
CA ILE A 64 -27.87 20.18 3.65
C ILE A 64 -26.98 19.51 4.70
N PHE A 65 -27.37 19.62 5.97
CA PHE A 65 -26.62 19.09 7.11
C PHE A 65 -27.08 17.66 7.40
N ASP A 66 -26.13 16.76 7.67
CA ASP A 66 -26.42 15.34 7.93
C ASP A 66 -27.34 15.15 9.14
N ASN A 67 -28.09 14.05 9.17
CA ASN A 67 -29.01 13.64 10.26
C ASN A 67 -30.21 14.59 10.51
N THR A 68 -30.33 15.69 9.77
CA THR A 68 -31.47 16.63 9.87
C THR A 68 -32.73 16.11 9.15
N ALA A 69 -33.84 16.86 9.22
CA ALA A 69 -35.07 16.51 8.50
C ALA A 69 -34.88 16.45 6.98
N ALA A 70 -34.35 17.51 6.36
CA ALA A 70 -34.13 17.56 4.91
C ALA A 70 -33.11 16.52 4.43
N SER A 71 -32.13 16.15 5.26
CA SER A 71 -31.19 15.06 4.95
C SER A 71 -31.79 13.66 5.03
N ARG A 72 -32.88 13.47 5.80
CA ARG A 72 -33.59 12.18 5.92
C ARG A 72 -34.71 12.04 4.89
N GLU A 73 -35.30 13.15 4.47
CA GLU A 73 -36.27 13.22 3.38
C GLU A 73 -35.58 13.06 2.01
N GLY A 74 -34.48 13.78 1.76
CA GLY A 74 -33.53 13.49 0.68
C GLY A 74 -33.90 13.99 -0.73
N THR A 75 -35.06 14.61 -0.94
CA THR A 75 -35.44 15.18 -2.25
C THR A 75 -34.66 16.46 -2.56
N LEU A 76 -34.42 17.29 -1.54
CA LEU A 76 -33.62 18.52 -1.67
C LEU A 76 -32.11 18.24 -1.74
N GLN A 77 -31.35 19.10 -2.42
CA GLN A 77 -29.94 18.86 -2.72
C GLN A 77 -29.18 20.17 -3.04
N SER A 78 -27.91 20.29 -2.66
CA SER A 78 -27.10 21.53 -2.79
C SER A 78 -26.98 22.02 -4.23
N GLY A 79 -27.49 23.22 -4.52
CA GLY A 79 -27.62 23.81 -5.87
C GLY A 79 -29.08 23.93 -6.36
N ASP A 80 -30.03 23.26 -5.71
CA ASP A 80 -31.47 23.44 -5.99
C ASP A 80 -31.94 24.85 -5.59
N GLU A 81 -32.81 25.45 -6.39
CA GLU A 81 -33.42 26.77 -6.13
C GLU A 81 -34.69 26.63 -5.28
N LEU A 82 -34.92 27.59 -4.37
CA LEU A 82 -36.15 27.72 -3.58
C LEU A 82 -37.10 28.71 -4.27
N VAL A 83 -38.33 28.29 -4.57
CA VAL A 83 -39.32 29.08 -5.33
C VAL A 83 -40.42 29.65 -4.44
N SER A 84 -40.92 28.84 -3.49
CA SER A 84 -41.89 29.29 -2.47
C SER A 84 -41.86 28.42 -1.22
N VAL A 85 -42.18 29.01 -0.07
CA VAL A 85 -42.39 28.31 1.21
C VAL A 85 -43.86 28.44 1.60
N ASN A 86 -44.55 27.31 1.80
CA ASN A 86 -45.99 27.23 2.09
C ASN A 86 -46.85 28.08 1.12
N GLY A 87 -46.60 27.93 -0.17
CA GLY A 87 -47.26 28.69 -1.24
C GLY A 87 -46.84 30.16 -1.38
N GLN A 88 -46.18 30.76 -0.38
CA GLN A 88 -45.68 32.12 -0.47
C GLN A 88 -44.35 32.16 -1.24
N SER A 89 -44.32 32.85 -2.38
CA SER A 89 -43.10 33.01 -3.18
C SER A 89 -41.96 33.63 -2.36
N VAL A 90 -40.73 33.21 -2.67
CA VAL A 90 -39.51 33.78 -2.08
C VAL A 90 -38.70 34.65 -3.06
N LYS A 91 -39.16 34.80 -4.31
CA LYS A 91 -38.51 35.68 -5.29
C LYS A 91 -38.42 37.11 -4.76
N GLY A 92 -37.24 37.72 -4.86
CA GLY A 92 -36.97 39.07 -4.34
C GLY A 92 -36.82 39.20 -2.83
N LYS A 93 -36.86 38.10 -2.06
CA LYS A 93 -36.57 38.12 -0.61
C LYS A 93 -35.09 37.88 -0.32
N THR A 94 -34.66 38.28 0.87
CA THR A 94 -33.35 37.95 1.42
C THR A 94 -33.33 36.54 2.02
N LYS A 95 -32.14 35.93 2.10
CA LYS A 95 -31.92 34.63 2.78
C LYS A 95 -32.40 34.62 4.25
N VAL A 96 -32.38 35.77 4.93
CA VAL A 96 -32.86 35.92 6.32
C VAL A 96 -34.38 35.87 6.41
N GLU A 97 -35.10 36.49 5.47
CA GLU A 97 -36.57 36.43 5.45
C GLU A 97 -37.07 35.03 5.11
N VAL A 98 -36.43 34.31 4.18
CA VAL A 98 -36.79 32.93 3.86
C VAL A 98 -36.54 31.99 5.05
N ALA A 99 -35.41 32.16 5.77
CA ALA A 99 -35.17 31.43 7.01
C ALA A 99 -36.27 31.70 8.06
N LYS A 100 -36.70 32.97 8.23
CA LYS A 100 -37.82 33.33 9.12
C LYS A 100 -39.15 32.72 8.67
N MET A 101 -39.47 32.69 7.38
CA MET A 101 -40.68 32.05 6.85
C MET A 101 -40.73 30.54 7.17
N ILE A 102 -39.60 29.86 6.98
CA ILE A 102 -39.46 28.43 7.33
C ILE A 102 -39.62 28.25 8.85
N GLN A 103 -38.94 29.07 9.67
CA GLN A 103 -39.02 28.99 11.14
C GLN A 103 -40.40 29.29 11.71
N ALA A 104 -41.15 30.25 11.14
CA ALA A 104 -42.47 30.68 11.61
C ALA A 104 -43.57 29.62 11.48
N THR A 105 -43.38 28.63 10.58
CA THR A 105 -44.32 27.52 10.42
C THR A 105 -44.05 26.45 11.48
N LYS A 106 -45.09 25.85 12.07
CA LYS A 106 -44.97 24.78 13.07
C LYS A 106 -45.07 23.40 12.40
N GLU A 107 -44.37 22.43 12.97
CA GLU A 107 -44.38 21.00 12.65
C GLU A 107 -43.91 20.61 11.24
N GLU A 108 -44.49 21.15 10.18
CA GLU A 108 -44.14 20.84 8.79
C GLU A 108 -43.91 22.10 7.95
N VAL A 109 -43.22 21.95 6.81
CA VAL A 109 -43.04 23.03 5.84
C VAL A 109 -43.06 22.48 4.42
N VAL A 110 -43.91 23.05 3.57
CA VAL A 110 -43.96 22.76 2.13
C VAL A 110 -42.98 23.68 1.41
N ILE A 111 -42.02 23.10 0.70
CA ILE A 111 -41.05 23.82 -0.12
C ILE A 111 -41.32 23.47 -1.58
N ASN A 112 -41.63 24.48 -2.39
CA ASN A 112 -41.57 24.35 -3.84
C ASN A 112 -40.17 24.79 -4.30
N TYR A 113 -39.53 23.95 -5.11
CA TYR A 113 -38.14 24.08 -5.51
C TYR A 113 -37.97 23.85 -7.01
N ASN A 114 -36.90 24.40 -7.58
CA ASN A 114 -36.42 24.07 -8.92
C ASN A 114 -35.17 23.18 -8.78
N LYS A 115 -35.33 21.90 -9.10
CA LYS A 115 -34.25 20.91 -9.10
C LYS A 115 -33.21 21.28 -10.16
N LEU A 116 -31.94 21.40 -9.80
CA LEU A 116 -30.88 21.71 -10.76
C LEU A 116 -30.23 20.43 -11.34
N HIS A 117 -30.41 20.18 -12.63
CA HIS A 117 -29.78 19.05 -13.31
C HIS A 117 -28.37 19.43 -13.77
N ALA A 118 -27.45 19.42 -12.80
CA ALA A 118 -26.03 19.69 -12.98
C ALA A 118 -25.24 18.40 -13.21
N ASP A 119 -24.50 18.31 -14.32
CA ASP A 119 -23.57 17.21 -14.57
C ASP A 119 -22.26 17.40 -13.77
N PRO A 120 -21.90 16.48 -12.85
CA PRO A 120 -20.66 16.59 -12.09
C PRO A 120 -19.36 16.55 -12.91
N GLN A 121 -19.40 16.17 -14.20
CA GLN A 121 -18.23 16.27 -15.09
C GLN A 121 -17.92 17.74 -15.43
N GLN A 122 -18.94 18.58 -15.61
CA GLN A 122 -18.76 20.01 -15.91
C GLN A 122 -18.00 20.75 -14.79
N GLY A 123 -18.19 20.32 -13.54
CA GLY A 123 -17.45 20.85 -12.38
C GLY A 123 -16.01 20.35 -12.22
N LYS A 124 -15.44 19.61 -13.19
CA LYS A 124 -14.05 19.11 -13.16
C LYS A 124 -13.12 20.00 -13.99
N SER A 125 -12.97 21.25 -13.58
CA SER A 125 -12.02 22.17 -14.21
C SER A 125 -10.57 21.86 -13.83
N LEU A 126 -9.62 22.35 -14.64
CA LEU A 126 -8.18 22.31 -14.33
C LEU A 126 -7.87 22.95 -12.97
N ASP A 127 -8.62 23.99 -12.59
CA ASP A 127 -8.53 24.65 -11.29
C ASP A 127 -8.79 23.68 -10.12
N ILE A 128 -9.82 22.83 -10.20
CA ILE A 128 -10.08 21.78 -9.20
C ILE A 128 -8.93 20.75 -9.15
N VAL A 129 -8.34 20.41 -10.31
CA VAL A 129 -7.17 19.49 -10.37
C VAL A 129 -5.94 20.11 -9.70
N LEU A 130 -5.64 21.39 -9.97
CA LEU A 130 -4.54 22.12 -9.34
C LEU A 130 -4.74 22.28 -7.84
N LYS A 131 -5.95 22.63 -7.38
CA LYS A 131 -6.32 22.67 -5.96
C LYS A 131 -6.12 21.30 -5.29
N LYS A 132 -6.56 20.22 -5.94
CA LYS A 132 -6.38 18.83 -5.44
C LYS A 132 -4.89 18.43 -5.35
N MET A 133 -4.08 18.83 -6.33
CA MET A 133 -2.63 18.66 -6.29
C MET A 133 -1.98 19.45 -5.15
N LYS A 134 -2.36 20.73 -4.95
CA LYS A 134 -1.91 21.56 -3.83
C LYS A 134 -2.25 20.94 -2.47
N HIS A 135 -3.45 20.37 -2.29
CA HIS A 135 -3.78 19.66 -1.06
C HIS A 135 -2.91 18.39 -0.86
N ARG A 136 -2.65 17.62 -1.92
CA ARG A 136 -1.78 16.43 -1.86
C ARG A 136 -0.33 16.76 -1.48
N LEU A 137 0.21 17.87 -1.98
CA LEU A 137 1.56 18.34 -1.61
C LEU A 137 1.64 18.76 -0.14
N VAL A 138 0.66 19.54 0.33
CA VAL A 138 0.66 20.14 1.68
C VAL A 138 0.40 19.14 2.80
N GLU A 139 -0.30 18.03 2.54
CA GLU A 139 -0.53 16.98 3.55
C GLU A 139 0.80 16.41 4.08
N ASN A 140 1.79 16.22 3.19
CA ASN A 140 3.11 15.65 3.51
C ASN A 140 4.11 16.66 4.08
N MET A 141 3.79 17.95 4.14
CA MET A 141 4.68 18.99 4.65
C MET A 141 4.54 19.16 6.17
N SER A 142 5.60 19.65 6.84
CA SER A 142 5.48 20.19 8.20
C SER A 142 4.64 21.47 8.20
N SER A 143 4.15 21.94 9.37
CA SER A 143 3.46 23.24 9.40
C SER A 143 4.40 24.36 8.99
N SER A 144 5.55 24.50 9.64
CA SER A 144 6.52 25.56 9.35
C SER A 144 6.98 25.57 7.88
N THR A 145 7.12 24.41 7.24
CA THR A 145 7.39 24.33 5.79
C THR A 145 6.22 24.83 4.95
N ALA A 146 4.98 24.45 5.26
CA ALA A 146 3.80 24.91 4.53
C ALA A 146 3.56 26.42 4.74
N ASP A 147 3.72 26.90 5.97
CA ASP A 147 3.54 28.29 6.37
C ASP A 147 4.62 29.20 5.73
N ALA A 148 5.88 28.76 5.67
CA ALA A 148 6.96 29.46 4.97
C ALA A 148 6.78 29.53 3.44
N LEU A 149 6.03 28.59 2.86
CA LEU A 149 5.64 28.60 1.44
C LEU A 149 4.29 29.31 1.18
N GLY A 150 3.65 29.87 2.21
CA GLY A 150 2.32 30.49 2.12
C GLY A 150 1.18 29.49 1.83
N LEU A 151 1.43 28.19 1.93
CA LEU A 151 0.52 27.13 1.53
C LEU A 151 -0.46 26.75 2.64
N SER A 152 -1.51 27.57 2.81
CA SER A 152 -2.53 27.39 3.87
C SER A 152 -3.04 25.94 3.94
N ARG A 153 -2.85 25.28 5.09
CA ARG A 153 -3.35 23.92 5.33
C ARG A 153 -4.86 23.93 5.44
N ALA A 154 -5.54 23.06 4.68
CA ALA A 154 -6.96 22.80 4.91
C ALA A 154 -7.09 21.80 6.06
N ILE A 155 -7.20 22.31 7.29
CA ILE A 155 -7.29 21.49 8.50
C ILE A 155 -8.65 20.79 8.53
N LEU A 156 -8.69 19.56 8.04
CA LEU A 156 -9.76 18.63 8.36
C LEU A 156 -9.47 18.07 9.77
N CYS A 157 -10.05 18.71 10.78
CA CYS A 157 -9.68 18.54 12.19
C CYS A 157 -9.63 17.07 12.65
N ASN A 158 -8.57 16.72 13.38
CA ASN A 158 -8.39 15.45 14.07
C ASN A 158 -8.74 14.22 13.24
N ASP A 159 -8.05 14.07 12.10
CA ASP A 159 -8.13 12.85 11.30
C ASP A 159 -7.43 11.70 12.05
N THR A 160 -8.17 11.05 12.96
CA THR A 160 -7.72 9.89 13.77
C THR A 160 -7.12 8.77 12.91
N LEU A 161 -7.48 8.72 11.63
CA LEU A 161 -6.90 7.85 10.63
C LEU A 161 -5.39 8.05 10.47
N VAL A 162 -4.86 9.27 10.60
CA VAL A 162 -3.40 9.53 10.45
C VAL A 162 -2.62 8.80 11.55
N LYS A 163 -3.08 8.85 12.80
CA LYS A 163 -2.50 8.07 13.89
C LYS A 163 -2.61 6.57 13.61
N LYS A 164 -3.79 6.11 13.18
CA LYS A 164 -4.01 4.70 12.81
C LYS A 164 -3.13 4.22 11.65
N MET A 165 -2.83 5.09 10.68
CA MET A 165 -1.89 4.79 9.59
C MET A 165 -0.44 4.68 10.09
N GLN A 166 -0.03 5.48 11.07
CA GLN A 166 1.28 5.37 11.72
C GLN A 166 1.39 4.08 12.55
N GLU A 167 0.34 3.73 13.30
CA GLU A 167 0.23 2.43 14.01
C GLU A 167 0.36 1.25 13.03
N LEU A 168 -0.30 1.32 11.86
CA LEU A 168 -0.20 0.32 10.80
C LEU A 168 1.21 0.24 10.20
N GLN A 169 1.86 1.37 9.92
CA GLN A 169 3.23 1.40 9.39
C GLN A 169 4.24 0.78 10.35
N TYR A 170 4.14 1.07 11.65
CA TYR A 170 4.97 0.44 12.69
C TYR A 170 4.73 -1.07 12.75
N THR A 171 3.47 -1.50 12.70
CA THR A 171 3.07 -2.91 12.71
C THR A 171 3.58 -3.66 11.48
N GLU A 172 3.55 -3.03 10.31
CA GLU A 172 4.09 -3.55 9.04
C GLU A 172 5.61 -3.75 9.12
N LEU A 173 6.36 -2.77 9.64
CA LEU A 173 7.82 -2.87 9.81
C LEU A 173 8.21 -3.98 10.79
N MET A 174 7.57 -4.03 11.97
CA MET A 174 7.79 -5.07 12.97
C MET A 174 7.51 -6.47 12.41
N TYR A 175 6.37 -6.64 11.73
CA TYR A 175 5.99 -7.94 11.18
C TYR A 175 6.86 -8.34 9.97
N ARG A 176 7.37 -7.37 9.20
CA ARG A 176 8.35 -7.62 8.14
C ARG A 176 9.65 -8.17 8.73
N GLY A 177 10.23 -7.49 9.72
CA GLY A 177 11.43 -7.94 10.41
C GLY A 177 11.26 -9.32 11.06
N LEU A 178 10.09 -9.60 11.64
CA LEU A 178 9.75 -10.92 12.19
C LEU A 178 9.74 -12.02 11.12
N VAL A 179 9.08 -11.81 9.98
CA VAL A 179 9.03 -12.78 8.89
C VAL A 179 10.40 -13.00 8.26
N GLU A 180 11.19 -11.93 8.08
CA GLU A 180 12.55 -12.00 7.57
C GLU A 180 13.49 -12.75 8.53
N HIS A 181 13.40 -12.48 9.84
CA HIS A 181 14.18 -13.20 10.85
C HIS A 181 13.81 -14.69 10.90
N CYS A 182 12.52 -15.04 10.92
CA CYS A 182 12.10 -16.45 10.93
C CYS A 182 12.48 -17.19 9.63
N LYS A 183 12.56 -16.49 8.48
CA LYS A 183 13.15 -17.06 7.25
C LYS A 183 14.64 -17.37 7.42
N ARG A 184 15.43 -16.43 7.96
CA ARG A 184 16.87 -16.64 8.22
C ARG A 184 17.13 -17.80 9.19
N VAL A 185 16.35 -17.88 10.27
CA VAL A 185 16.42 -19.00 11.24
C VAL A 185 16.06 -20.34 10.57
N LEU A 186 15.06 -20.39 9.69
CA LEU A 186 14.73 -21.62 8.95
C LEU A 186 15.82 -22.03 7.95
N HIS A 187 16.53 -21.07 7.36
CA HIS A 187 17.68 -21.33 6.47
C HIS A 187 18.86 -21.92 7.23
N ALA A 188 19.25 -21.32 8.37
CA ALA A 188 20.30 -21.84 9.24
C ALA A 188 19.98 -23.26 9.77
N HIS A 189 18.71 -23.56 10.04
CA HIS A 189 18.29 -24.94 10.36
C HIS A 189 18.44 -25.89 9.16
N LEU A 190 18.19 -25.46 7.92
CA LEU A 190 18.38 -26.29 6.73
C LEU A 190 19.86 -26.63 6.51
N GLU A 191 20.76 -25.66 6.65
CA GLU A 191 22.22 -25.84 6.59
C GLU A 191 22.72 -26.81 7.68
N LEU A 192 22.21 -26.66 8.91
CA LEU A 192 22.51 -27.55 10.02
C LEU A 192 22.03 -28.99 9.75
N ILE A 193 20.84 -29.15 9.15
CA ILE A 193 20.29 -30.47 8.77
C ILE A 193 21.12 -31.12 7.66
N GLN A 194 21.58 -30.36 6.67
CA GLN A 194 22.52 -30.84 5.63
C GLN A 194 23.85 -31.29 6.25
N THR A 195 24.37 -30.54 7.23
CA THR A 195 25.58 -30.88 7.98
C THR A 195 25.39 -32.15 8.80
N MET A 196 24.26 -32.28 9.52
CA MET A 196 23.89 -33.49 10.26
C MET A 196 23.81 -34.71 9.35
N LYS A 197 23.23 -34.56 8.14
CA LYS A 197 23.17 -35.61 7.11
C LYS A 197 24.57 -36.07 6.69
N ALA A 198 25.42 -35.13 6.27
CA ALA A 198 26.77 -35.42 5.80
C ALA A 198 27.61 -36.12 6.88
N MET A 199 27.53 -35.65 8.13
CA MET A 199 28.17 -36.30 9.27
C MET A 199 27.64 -37.73 9.49
N GLY A 200 26.32 -37.94 9.41
CA GLY A 200 25.70 -39.26 9.51
C GLY A 200 26.14 -40.24 8.41
N ASP A 201 26.30 -39.74 7.18
CA ASP A 201 26.75 -40.52 6.03
C ASP A 201 28.26 -40.86 6.13
N VAL A 202 29.10 -39.93 6.60
CA VAL A 202 30.53 -40.17 6.89
C VAL A 202 30.71 -41.24 7.97
N PHE A 203 30.04 -41.11 9.12
CA PHE A 203 30.16 -42.08 10.21
C PHE A 203 29.64 -43.47 9.83
N ALA A 204 28.56 -43.55 9.03
CA ALA A 204 28.12 -44.82 8.45
C ALA A 204 29.16 -45.45 7.51
N SER A 205 29.92 -44.64 6.76
CA SER A 205 31.00 -45.14 5.88
C SER A 205 32.24 -45.60 6.65
N LEU A 206 32.58 -44.95 7.77
CA LEU A 206 33.66 -45.36 8.67
C LEU A 206 33.32 -46.69 9.36
N ALA A 207 32.10 -46.82 9.87
CA ALA A 207 31.62 -48.02 10.57
C ALA A 207 31.82 -49.33 9.77
N VAL A 208 31.62 -49.29 8.45
CA VAL A 208 31.74 -50.45 7.55
C VAL A 208 33.21 -50.79 7.23
N ARG A 209 34.14 -49.85 7.42
CA ARG A 209 35.57 -50.00 7.12
C ARG A 209 36.44 -50.26 8.36
N GLU A 210 35.95 -49.87 9.53
CA GLU A 210 36.65 -49.98 10.80
C GLU A 210 36.87 -51.44 11.24
N PRO A 211 38.12 -51.94 11.32
CA PRO A 211 38.39 -53.34 11.69
C PRO A 211 38.03 -53.70 13.13
N GLN A 212 38.01 -52.73 14.06
CA GLN A 212 37.74 -52.99 15.47
C GLN A 212 36.23 -52.96 15.77
N PRO A 213 35.60 -54.07 16.22
CA PRO A 213 34.14 -54.15 16.32
C PRO A 213 33.49 -53.08 17.22
N ARG A 214 34.15 -52.70 18.32
CA ARG A 214 33.67 -51.67 19.26
C ARG A 214 33.68 -50.26 18.66
N ALA A 215 34.68 -49.93 17.83
CA ALA A 215 34.74 -48.65 17.13
C ALA A 215 33.76 -48.64 15.94
N SER A 216 33.68 -49.74 15.18
CA SER A 216 32.69 -49.95 14.12
C SER A 216 31.25 -49.74 14.64
N GLU A 217 30.88 -50.34 15.76
CA GLU A 217 29.55 -50.14 16.36
C GLU A 217 29.33 -48.71 16.86
N ALA A 218 30.32 -48.08 17.49
CA ALA A 218 30.21 -46.70 17.94
C ALA A 218 29.98 -45.73 16.76
N PHE A 219 30.73 -45.88 15.67
CA PHE A 219 30.54 -45.11 14.44
C PHE A 219 29.17 -45.38 13.78
N ARG A 220 28.72 -46.64 13.74
CA ARG A 220 27.39 -47.01 13.22
C ARG A 220 26.30 -46.28 13.98
N LEU A 221 26.32 -46.38 15.32
CA LEU A 221 25.29 -45.81 16.18
C LEU A 221 25.33 -44.28 16.16
N PHE A 222 26.52 -43.66 16.09
CA PHE A 222 26.66 -42.21 15.90
C PHE A 222 26.03 -41.75 14.57
N GLY A 223 26.32 -42.45 13.47
CA GLY A 223 25.74 -42.17 12.16
C GLY A 223 24.22 -42.32 12.13
N GLU A 224 23.68 -43.32 12.82
CA GLU A 224 22.24 -43.52 13.02
C GLU A 224 21.59 -42.39 13.82
N ARG A 225 22.21 -41.91 14.92
CA ARG A 225 21.69 -40.76 15.67
C ARG A 225 21.68 -39.49 14.83
N HIS A 226 22.72 -39.24 14.03
CA HIS A 226 22.77 -38.09 13.12
C HIS A 226 21.70 -38.13 12.02
N ARG A 227 21.46 -39.29 11.40
CA ARG A 227 20.33 -39.48 10.45
C ARG A 227 18.95 -39.38 11.12
N ALA A 228 18.82 -39.72 12.40
CA ALA A 228 17.58 -39.50 13.15
C ALA A 228 17.32 -37.99 13.40
N MET A 229 18.37 -37.22 13.73
CA MET A 229 18.27 -35.76 13.91
C MET A 229 17.96 -35.02 12.59
N GLU A 230 18.58 -35.44 11.49
CA GLU A 230 18.31 -34.98 10.12
C GLU A 230 16.83 -35.13 9.75
N LYS A 231 16.25 -36.31 10.02
CA LYS A 231 14.84 -36.62 9.75
C LYS A 231 13.89 -35.77 10.60
N ALA A 232 14.18 -35.62 11.90
CA ALA A 232 13.39 -34.78 12.80
C ALA A 232 13.41 -33.30 12.36
N GLY A 233 14.56 -32.81 11.86
CA GLY A 233 14.70 -31.49 11.29
C GLY A 233 13.88 -31.28 10.00
N HIS A 234 13.90 -32.25 9.08
CA HIS A 234 13.07 -32.20 7.88
C HIS A 234 11.56 -32.13 8.20
N GLU A 235 11.09 -32.87 9.21
CA GLU A 235 9.68 -32.78 9.66
C GLU A 235 9.36 -31.43 10.32
N MET A 236 10.31 -30.79 11.00
CA MET A 236 10.16 -29.42 11.49
C MET A 236 10.01 -28.44 10.32
N ILE A 237 10.89 -28.51 9.30
CA ILE A 237 10.81 -27.62 8.13
C ILE A 237 9.47 -27.79 7.39
N LYS A 238 8.99 -29.03 7.21
CA LYS A 238 7.67 -29.30 6.61
C LYS A 238 6.51 -28.66 7.39
N LYS A 239 6.58 -28.63 8.73
CA LYS A 239 5.58 -27.96 9.59
C LYS A 239 5.69 -26.43 9.56
N VAL A 240 6.90 -25.87 9.55
CA VAL A 240 7.14 -24.42 9.68
C VAL A 240 7.00 -23.66 8.36
N LYS A 241 7.46 -24.22 7.22
CA LYS A 241 7.38 -23.61 5.88
C LYS A 241 5.99 -23.06 5.52
N PRO A 242 4.86 -23.81 5.67
CA PRO A 242 3.53 -23.26 5.37
C PRO A 242 3.12 -22.14 6.34
N VAL A 243 3.50 -22.20 7.62
CA VAL A 243 3.18 -21.15 8.60
C VAL A 243 3.86 -19.83 8.25
N LEU A 244 5.09 -19.86 7.73
CA LEU A 244 5.76 -18.65 7.21
C LEU A 244 5.11 -18.11 5.93
N SER A 245 4.51 -18.97 5.10
CA SER A 245 3.73 -18.54 3.93
C SER A 245 2.40 -17.88 4.32
N ASP A 246 1.72 -18.42 5.35
CA ASP A 246 0.56 -17.78 5.98
C ASP A 246 0.92 -16.40 6.54
N MET A 247 2.09 -16.26 7.20
CA MET A 247 2.57 -14.98 7.71
C MET A 247 2.88 -14.00 6.57
N GLY A 248 3.61 -14.44 5.54
CA GLY A 248 3.88 -13.64 4.34
C GLY A 248 2.61 -13.12 3.66
N THR A 249 1.50 -13.86 3.73
CA THR A 249 0.19 -13.42 3.18
C THR A 249 -0.38 -12.17 3.89
N TYR A 250 -0.06 -11.93 5.17
CA TYR A 250 -0.44 -10.69 5.86
C TYR A 250 0.28 -9.48 5.25
N LEU A 251 1.61 -9.58 5.09
CA LEU A 251 2.46 -8.54 4.49
C LEU A 251 2.15 -8.29 3.01
N HIS A 252 2.07 -9.35 2.21
CA HIS A 252 2.05 -9.22 0.74
C HIS A 252 0.65 -9.11 0.15
N LYS A 253 -0.42 -9.31 0.94
CA LYS A 253 -1.82 -9.18 0.46
C LYS A 253 -2.68 -8.27 1.34
N ALA A 254 -2.77 -8.53 2.65
CA ALA A 254 -3.72 -7.83 3.52
C ALA A 254 -3.35 -6.35 3.77
N ILE A 255 -2.07 -6.05 4.01
CA ILE A 255 -1.60 -4.68 4.19
C ILE A 255 -1.68 -3.85 2.89
N PRO A 256 -1.20 -4.32 1.71
CA PRO A 256 -1.35 -3.61 0.43
C PRO A 256 -2.79 -3.30 0.05
N ASP A 257 -3.72 -4.25 0.25
CA ASP A 257 -5.15 -4.04 0.01
C ASP A 257 -5.76 -2.99 0.96
N THR A 258 -5.28 -2.91 2.20
CA THR A 258 -5.69 -1.86 3.15
C THR A 258 -5.11 -0.50 2.78
N ARG A 259 -3.81 -0.45 2.44
CA ARG A 259 -3.13 0.75 1.88
C ARG A 259 -3.84 1.26 0.61
N LEU A 260 -4.39 0.39 -0.23
CA LEU A 260 -5.17 0.78 -1.41
C LEU A 260 -6.51 1.46 -1.07
N THR A 261 -7.25 0.98 -0.07
CA THR A 261 -8.47 1.67 0.40
C THR A 261 -8.13 3.02 1.03
N VAL A 262 -7.05 3.11 1.82
CA VAL A 262 -6.53 4.37 2.37
C VAL A 262 -6.17 5.37 1.26
N LYS A 263 -5.51 4.92 0.18
CA LYS A 263 -5.18 5.76 -0.99
C LYS A 263 -6.44 6.28 -1.69
N LYS A 264 -7.50 5.47 -1.80
CA LYS A 264 -8.82 5.89 -2.35
C LYS A 264 -9.50 6.93 -1.45
N TYR A 265 -9.48 6.75 -0.13
CA TYR A 265 -9.97 7.75 0.84
C TYR A 265 -9.23 9.08 0.71
N ALA A 266 -7.88 9.06 0.70
CA ALA A 266 -7.07 10.28 0.61
C ALA A 266 -7.35 11.06 -0.67
N ASP A 267 -7.51 10.38 -1.81
CA ASP A 267 -7.82 11.05 -3.08
C ASP A 267 -9.23 11.68 -3.09
N ALA A 268 -10.22 11.06 -2.44
CA ALA A 268 -11.55 11.63 -2.23
C ALA A 268 -11.55 12.79 -1.21
N LYS A 269 -10.72 12.71 -0.15
CA LYS A 269 -10.47 13.80 0.80
C LYS A 269 -9.94 15.03 0.08
N PHE A 270 -8.91 14.87 -0.76
CA PHE A 270 -8.34 15.99 -1.53
C PHE A 270 -9.30 16.54 -2.59
N GLU A 271 -10.15 15.71 -3.21
CA GLU A 271 -11.20 16.18 -4.12
C GLU A 271 -12.26 17.02 -3.38
N TYR A 272 -12.76 16.54 -2.24
CA TYR A 272 -13.70 17.29 -1.41
C TYR A 272 -13.11 18.63 -0.91
N LEU A 273 -11.86 18.62 -0.45
CA LEU A 273 -11.16 19.83 -0.01
C LEU A 273 -10.95 20.83 -1.15
N ALA A 274 -10.64 20.37 -2.37
CA ALA A 274 -10.53 21.24 -3.54
C ALA A 274 -11.86 21.94 -3.88
N TYR A 275 -13.00 21.22 -3.80
CA TYR A 275 -14.32 21.83 -3.96
C TYR A 275 -14.67 22.79 -2.81
N CYS A 276 -14.30 22.49 -1.57
CA CYS A 276 -14.48 23.43 -0.45
C CYS A 276 -13.68 24.72 -0.63
N LEU A 277 -12.43 24.62 -1.10
CA LEU A 277 -11.59 25.77 -1.40
C LEU A 277 -12.18 26.59 -2.56
N LYS A 278 -12.67 25.95 -3.63
CA LYS A 278 -13.32 26.66 -4.74
C LYS A 278 -14.59 27.39 -4.33
N VAL A 279 -15.45 26.77 -3.50
CA VAL A 279 -16.63 27.48 -2.97
C VAL A 279 -16.21 28.69 -2.15
N LYS A 280 -15.19 28.57 -1.27
CA LYS A 280 -14.71 29.72 -0.50
C LYS A 280 -14.18 30.84 -1.38
N GLU A 281 -13.40 30.54 -2.42
CA GLU A 281 -12.91 31.57 -3.34
C GLU A 281 -14.06 32.34 -4.01
N MET A 282 -15.13 31.65 -4.40
CA MET A 282 -16.31 32.29 -4.98
C MET A 282 -17.14 33.07 -3.93
N ASP A 283 -17.20 32.60 -2.68
CA ASP A 283 -17.81 33.33 -1.54
C ASP A 283 -17.03 34.62 -1.23
N ASP A 284 -15.70 34.55 -1.17
CA ASP A 284 -14.78 35.66 -0.91
C ASP A 284 -14.83 36.70 -2.05
N GLU A 285 -14.92 36.24 -3.31
CA GLU A 285 -15.13 37.07 -4.50
C GLU A 285 -16.50 37.79 -4.44
N GLU A 286 -17.58 37.07 -4.16
CA GLU A 286 -18.94 37.65 -4.06
C GLU A 286 -19.01 38.72 -2.95
N CYS A 287 -18.33 38.50 -1.83
CA CYS A 287 -18.20 39.50 -0.78
C CYS A 287 -17.37 40.72 -1.21
N SER A 288 -16.33 40.52 -2.03
CA SER A 288 -15.43 41.60 -2.51
C SER A 288 -16.15 42.55 -3.46
N TYR A 289 -16.82 42.03 -4.49
CA TYR A 289 -17.62 42.85 -5.42
C TYR A 289 -18.81 43.53 -4.70
N ALA A 290 -19.47 42.83 -3.77
CA ALA A 290 -20.55 43.44 -2.98
C ALA A 290 -20.07 44.62 -2.11
N ALA A 291 -18.85 44.56 -1.58
CA ALA A 291 -18.23 45.67 -0.85
C ALA A 291 -17.87 46.87 -1.78
N LEU A 292 -17.50 46.60 -3.03
CA LEU A 292 -17.28 47.61 -4.08
C LEU A 292 -18.58 48.15 -4.70
N GLN A 293 -19.73 47.54 -4.39
CA GLN A 293 -21.05 47.79 -5.00
C GLN A 293 -21.11 47.47 -6.52
N GLU A 294 -20.18 46.64 -7.02
CA GLU A 294 -20.11 46.25 -8.42
C GLU A 294 -20.95 45.00 -8.73
N PRO A 295 -21.67 44.94 -9.86
CA PRO A 295 -22.51 43.80 -10.22
C PRO A 295 -21.70 42.65 -10.84
N ILE A 296 -21.75 41.45 -10.25
CA ILE A 296 -21.20 40.23 -10.87
C ILE A 296 -22.26 39.57 -11.76
N TYR A 297 -21.98 39.47 -13.07
CA TYR A 297 -22.88 38.89 -14.07
C TYR A 297 -23.40 37.48 -13.74
N ARG A 298 -22.56 36.57 -13.21
CA ARG A 298 -23.01 35.22 -12.80
C ARG A 298 -24.07 35.29 -11.68
N VAL A 299 -23.93 36.24 -10.76
CA VAL A 299 -24.80 36.36 -9.58
C VAL A 299 -26.14 36.98 -10.00
N GLU A 300 -26.09 38.02 -10.85
CA GLU A 300 -27.27 38.63 -11.47
C GLU A 300 -28.09 37.64 -12.31
N THR A 301 -27.46 36.61 -12.88
CA THR A 301 -28.11 35.58 -13.73
C THR A 301 -28.50 34.29 -12.99
N GLY A 302 -28.39 34.25 -11.65
CA GLY A 302 -28.87 33.12 -10.83
C GLY A 302 -27.80 32.12 -10.36
N ASN A 303 -26.53 32.49 -10.52
CA ASN A 303 -25.33 31.87 -9.98
C ASN A 303 -25.18 30.36 -10.29
N TYR A 304 -25.45 29.99 -11.54
CA TYR A 304 -25.47 28.60 -11.98
C TYR A 304 -24.11 27.90 -11.83
N GLU A 305 -22.98 28.55 -12.13
CA GLU A 305 -21.64 27.98 -11.90
C GLU A 305 -21.42 27.62 -10.42
N TYR A 306 -21.68 28.55 -9.50
CA TYR A 306 -21.57 28.30 -8.06
C TYR A 306 -22.47 27.13 -7.63
N ARG A 307 -23.71 27.07 -8.14
CA ARG A 307 -24.67 25.97 -7.86
C ARG A 307 -24.22 24.61 -8.41
N LEU A 308 -23.52 24.57 -9.54
CA LEU A 308 -22.83 23.38 -10.05
C LEU A 308 -21.68 22.97 -9.10
N ILE A 309 -20.82 23.91 -8.69
CA ILE A 309 -19.73 23.63 -7.74
C ILE A 309 -20.26 23.16 -6.38
N LEU A 310 -21.38 23.72 -5.88
CA LEU A 310 -22.09 23.24 -4.69
C LEU A 310 -22.55 21.79 -4.82
N ARG A 311 -23.11 21.39 -5.98
CA ARG A 311 -23.52 20.02 -6.27
C ARG A 311 -22.32 19.08 -6.25
N CYS A 312 -21.23 19.46 -6.93
CA CYS A 312 -19.99 18.68 -6.94
C CYS A 312 -19.38 18.53 -5.54
N ARG A 313 -19.38 19.60 -4.74
CA ARG A 313 -18.96 19.59 -3.33
C ARG A 313 -19.78 18.59 -2.50
N GLN A 314 -21.11 18.57 -2.66
CA GLN A 314 -21.98 17.62 -1.94
C GLN A 314 -21.65 16.17 -2.33
N LEU A 315 -21.52 15.87 -3.63
CA LEU A 315 -21.21 14.52 -4.10
C LEU A 315 -19.82 14.06 -3.65
N ALA A 316 -18.81 14.94 -3.71
CA ALA A 316 -17.48 14.67 -3.18
C ALA A 316 -17.51 14.41 -1.66
N ARG A 317 -18.29 15.20 -0.90
CA ARG A 317 -18.49 15.02 0.55
C ARG A 317 -19.07 13.64 0.87
N THR A 318 -20.09 13.20 0.14
CA THR A 318 -20.71 11.87 0.33
C THR A 318 -19.73 10.73 -0.01
N ARG A 319 -18.95 10.85 -1.09
CA ARG A 319 -17.90 9.86 -1.41
C ARG A 319 -16.81 9.80 -0.33
N PHE A 320 -16.32 10.97 0.10
CA PHE A 320 -15.34 11.09 1.18
C PHE A 320 -15.85 10.47 2.49
N ALA A 321 -17.08 10.80 2.91
CA ALA A 321 -17.67 10.32 4.16
C ALA A 321 -17.86 8.79 4.15
N LYS A 322 -18.32 8.23 3.03
CA LYS A 322 -18.39 6.77 2.87
C LYS A 322 -17.01 6.12 2.97
N LEU A 323 -16.03 6.60 2.19
CA LEU A 323 -14.68 6.03 2.20
C LEU A 323 -13.99 6.17 3.56
N ARG A 324 -14.32 7.19 4.36
CA ARG A 324 -13.87 7.33 5.75
C ARG A 324 -14.34 6.16 6.61
N ALA A 325 -15.62 5.79 6.51
CA ALA A 325 -16.18 4.64 7.22
C ALA A 325 -15.60 3.31 6.69
N ASP A 326 -15.54 3.15 5.36
CA ASP A 326 -14.98 1.95 4.70
C ASP A 326 -13.53 1.68 5.15
N VAL A 327 -12.70 2.72 5.31
CA VAL A 327 -11.32 2.58 5.82
C VAL A 327 -11.28 2.23 7.30
N LEU A 328 -12.04 2.93 8.15
CA LEU A 328 -12.01 2.68 9.61
C LEU A 328 -12.36 1.22 9.93
N VAL A 329 -13.44 0.70 9.33
CA VAL A 329 -13.83 -0.71 9.47
C VAL A 329 -12.75 -1.65 8.92
N LYS A 330 -12.14 -1.33 7.78
CA LYS A 330 -11.09 -2.17 7.19
C LYS A 330 -9.82 -2.24 8.07
N MET A 331 -9.45 -1.15 8.74
CA MET A 331 -8.33 -1.14 9.67
C MET A 331 -8.64 -1.92 10.95
N GLU A 332 -9.84 -1.76 11.52
CA GLU A 332 -10.28 -2.53 12.69
C GLU A 332 -10.33 -4.05 12.41
N LEU A 333 -10.78 -4.45 11.21
CA LEU A 333 -10.74 -5.84 10.75
C LEU A 333 -9.30 -6.35 10.55
N LEU A 334 -8.38 -5.50 10.08
CA LEU A 334 -6.98 -5.86 9.90
C LEU A 334 -6.29 -6.07 11.26
N ASP A 335 -6.42 -5.11 12.19
CA ASP A 335 -5.90 -5.18 13.56
C ASP A 335 -6.44 -6.43 14.27
N SER A 336 -7.75 -6.69 14.20
CA SER A 336 -8.41 -7.84 14.82
C SER A 336 -7.89 -9.18 14.27
N LYS A 337 -7.76 -9.29 12.94
CA LYS A 337 -7.26 -10.50 12.28
C LYS A 337 -5.78 -10.74 12.58
N HIS A 338 -4.98 -9.67 12.61
CA HIS A 338 -3.55 -9.72 12.92
C HIS A 338 -3.29 -10.37 14.29
N VAL A 339 -3.94 -9.86 15.35
CA VAL A 339 -3.74 -10.37 16.72
C VAL A 339 -4.13 -11.85 16.84
N GLN A 340 -5.27 -12.24 16.26
CA GLN A 340 -5.75 -13.63 16.32
C GLN A 340 -4.85 -14.61 15.54
N GLN A 341 -4.34 -14.22 14.37
CA GLN A 341 -3.53 -15.12 13.55
C GLN A 341 -2.07 -15.19 13.97
N LEU A 342 -1.44 -14.06 14.37
CA LEU A 342 -0.02 -14.02 14.74
C LEU A 342 0.30 -14.92 15.94
N GLY A 343 -0.49 -14.87 17.01
CA GLY A 343 -0.28 -15.74 18.18
C GLY A 343 -0.33 -17.22 17.81
N GLY A 344 -1.35 -17.61 17.03
CA GLY A 344 -1.50 -18.98 16.52
C GLY A 344 -0.47 -19.41 15.47
N GLN A 345 0.23 -18.47 14.82
CA GLN A 345 1.37 -18.74 13.93
C GLN A 345 2.64 -18.96 14.76
N LEU A 346 2.98 -18.04 15.67
CA LEU A 346 4.16 -18.15 16.54
C LEU A 346 4.15 -19.42 17.40
N VAL A 347 3.01 -19.77 18.00
CA VAL A 347 2.88 -21.01 18.80
C VAL A 347 3.13 -22.26 17.95
N ARG A 348 2.72 -22.28 16.66
CA ARG A 348 3.02 -23.40 15.75
C ARG A 348 4.51 -23.49 15.39
N ILE A 349 5.19 -22.36 15.23
CA ILE A 349 6.65 -22.31 14.97
C ILE A 349 7.42 -22.81 16.19
N VAL A 350 7.19 -22.19 17.36
CA VAL A 350 7.87 -22.55 18.62
C VAL A 350 7.61 -24.01 19.00
N LYS A 351 6.37 -24.51 18.84
CA LYS A 351 6.09 -25.93 19.05
C LYS A 351 6.86 -26.83 18.08
N SER A 352 6.93 -26.50 16.80
CA SER A 352 7.64 -27.33 15.82
C SER A 352 9.15 -27.41 16.09
N LEU A 353 9.75 -26.32 16.59
CA LEU A 353 11.13 -26.28 17.05
C LEU A 353 11.32 -27.07 18.36
N SER A 354 10.41 -26.96 19.32
CA SER A 354 10.46 -27.74 20.57
C SER A 354 10.28 -29.24 20.31
N ASP A 355 9.31 -29.64 19.48
CA ASP A 355 9.12 -31.01 19.01
C ASP A 355 10.44 -31.58 18.42
N MET A 356 11.16 -30.77 17.62
CA MET A 356 12.44 -31.14 17.01
C MET A 356 13.56 -31.30 18.05
N HIS A 357 13.77 -30.31 18.92
CA HIS A 357 14.82 -30.36 19.93
C HIS A 357 14.60 -31.47 20.96
N ASN A 358 13.35 -31.80 21.28
CA ASN A 358 13.01 -32.96 22.12
C ASN A 358 13.39 -34.28 21.43
N GLN A 359 13.10 -34.43 20.13
CA GLN A 359 13.54 -35.59 19.34
C GLN A 359 15.07 -35.65 19.18
N HIS A 360 15.76 -34.52 19.10
CA HIS A 360 17.22 -34.46 19.09
C HIS A 360 17.80 -34.89 20.44
N LEU A 361 17.22 -34.44 21.56
CA LEU A 361 17.60 -34.88 22.90
C LEU A 361 17.35 -36.38 23.11
N GLU A 362 16.22 -36.90 22.64
CA GLU A 362 15.92 -38.34 22.66
C GLU A 362 16.93 -39.13 21.80
N ALA A 363 17.23 -38.64 20.58
CA ALA A 363 18.23 -39.22 19.68
C ALA A 363 19.67 -39.13 20.20
N LEU A 364 20.00 -38.20 21.10
CA LEU A 364 21.30 -38.13 21.78
C LEU A 364 21.32 -38.89 23.12
N SER A 365 20.15 -39.18 23.70
CA SER A 365 20.03 -39.98 24.91
C SER A 365 20.30 -41.47 24.63
N GLY A 366 21.12 -42.10 25.46
CA GLY A 366 21.60 -43.47 25.27
C GLY A 366 22.80 -43.78 26.16
N GLN A 367 23.45 -44.92 25.91
CA GLN A 367 24.76 -45.20 26.51
C GLN A 367 25.83 -44.27 25.92
N PRO A 368 26.84 -43.85 26.71
CA PRO A 368 27.93 -43.04 26.20
C PRO A 368 28.72 -43.82 25.14
N LEU A 369 28.82 -43.25 23.93
CA LEU A 369 29.57 -43.83 22.81
C LEU A 369 31.10 -43.75 23.01
N PHE A 370 31.56 -43.04 24.04
CA PHE A 370 32.97 -42.73 24.30
C PHE A 370 33.38 -43.14 25.73
N PRO A 371 34.66 -43.53 25.94
CA PRO A 371 35.75 -43.54 24.98
C PRO A 371 35.62 -44.64 23.91
N VAL A 372 35.81 -44.24 22.66
CA VAL A 372 36.12 -45.17 21.56
C VAL A 372 37.61 -45.47 21.69
N GLU A 373 37.93 -46.56 22.37
CA GLU A 373 39.28 -47.11 22.44
C GLU A 373 39.67 -47.65 21.06
N VAL A 374 40.22 -46.81 20.20
CA VAL A 374 40.81 -47.23 18.91
C VAL A 374 42.15 -47.92 19.21
N ASP A 375 42.16 -49.24 19.12
CA ASP A 375 43.34 -50.05 19.43
C ASP A 375 44.32 -50.06 18.23
N LEU A 376 45.26 -49.11 18.26
CA LEU A 376 46.32 -48.91 17.25
C LEU A 376 47.39 -50.03 17.32
N SER A 377 46.95 -51.27 17.16
CA SER A 377 47.80 -52.43 16.95
C SER A 377 48.79 -52.20 15.79
N ASN A 378 49.98 -52.81 15.86
CA ASN A 378 51.03 -52.66 14.83
C ASN A 378 50.60 -53.12 13.40
N SER A 379 49.41 -53.74 13.28
CA SER A 379 48.73 -54.07 12.02
C SER A 379 47.93 -52.93 11.38
N ALA A 380 47.69 -51.80 12.07
CA ALA A 380 46.78 -50.73 11.63
C ALA A 380 47.12 -50.12 10.26
N PHE A 381 48.38 -50.18 9.84
CA PHE A 381 48.84 -49.66 8.53
C PHE A 381 49.13 -50.77 7.50
N GLN A 382 48.86 -52.05 7.81
CA GLN A 382 49.07 -53.16 6.88
C GLN A 382 47.94 -53.26 5.83
N TYR A 383 47.92 -52.30 4.90
CA TYR A 383 47.20 -52.42 3.65
C TYR A 383 47.69 -53.65 2.89
N LYS A 384 46.87 -54.71 2.84
CA LYS A 384 47.09 -55.87 1.97
C LYS A 384 46.79 -55.51 0.53
N SER A 385 47.68 -54.74 -0.09
CA SER A 385 47.71 -54.57 -1.55
C SER A 385 47.85 -55.94 -2.19
N THR A 386 46.89 -56.33 -3.03
CA THR A 386 46.85 -57.63 -3.71
C THR A 386 47.56 -57.62 -5.07
N THR A 387 48.29 -56.54 -5.39
CA THR A 387 49.05 -56.38 -6.63
C THR A 387 50.52 -56.78 -6.41
N PRO A 388 51.05 -57.81 -7.11
CA PRO A 388 52.47 -58.13 -7.05
C PRO A 388 53.29 -57.02 -7.71
N VAL A 389 54.20 -56.39 -6.94
CA VAL A 389 55.21 -55.48 -7.52
C VAL A 389 56.29 -56.32 -8.16
N VAL A 390 56.45 -56.22 -9.48
CA VAL A 390 57.63 -56.70 -10.20
C VAL A 390 58.74 -55.67 -10.01
N PRO A 391 59.90 -56.02 -9.44
CA PRO A 391 61.04 -55.12 -9.37
C PRO A 391 61.74 -55.09 -10.73
N ASP A 392 61.85 -53.91 -11.33
CA ASP A 392 62.69 -53.67 -12.51
C ASP A 392 63.75 -52.61 -12.17
N PHE A 393 64.94 -52.72 -12.77
CA PHE A 393 66.15 -51.99 -12.36
C PHE A 393 66.67 -51.07 -13.48
N VAL A 394 66.52 -49.76 -13.30
CA VAL A 394 67.41 -48.65 -13.75
C VAL A 394 66.84 -47.38 -13.08
N GLU A 395 67.55 -46.67 -12.19
CA GLU A 395 68.78 -45.86 -12.33
C GLU A 395 68.51 -44.38 -12.69
N ASP A 396 69.14 -43.52 -11.89
CA ASP A 396 69.46 -42.09 -11.96
C ASP A 396 68.43 -40.94 -11.80
N ASP A 397 68.88 -40.00 -10.95
CA ASP A 397 68.72 -38.54 -10.85
C ASP A 397 67.45 -37.83 -10.31
N ASP A 398 67.65 -37.27 -9.10
CA ASP A 398 67.30 -35.92 -8.61
C ASP A 398 65.89 -35.33 -8.80
N ALA A 399 65.12 -35.35 -7.69
CA ALA A 399 64.25 -34.25 -7.27
C ALA A 399 64.08 -34.21 -5.74
N ASP A 400 64.07 -33.01 -5.15
CA ASP A 400 64.10 -32.79 -3.70
C ASP A 400 62.95 -33.39 -2.89
N VAL A 401 63.25 -33.86 -1.67
CA VAL A 401 62.26 -34.15 -0.62
C VAL A 401 61.86 -32.83 0.05
N GLU A 402 60.86 -32.13 -0.48
CA GLU A 402 60.35 -30.92 0.19
C GLU A 402 59.53 -31.28 1.43
N LEU A 403 59.98 -30.79 2.59
CA LEU A 403 59.35 -31.05 3.89
C LEU A 403 58.06 -30.22 4.01
N ALA A 404 56.92 -30.89 4.20
CA ALA A 404 55.62 -30.24 4.33
C ALA A 404 55.61 -29.23 5.50
N LYS A 405 55.31 -27.96 5.20
CA LYS A 405 55.09 -26.91 6.20
C LYS A 405 53.68 -26.98 6.76
N GLU A 406 53.54 -26.73 8.06
CA GLU A 406 52.25 -26.46 8.68
C GLU A 406 51.62 -25.19 8.07
N ILE A 407 50.33 -25.25 7.77
CA ILE A 407 49.57 -24.09 7.30
C ILE A 407 49.17 -23.28 8.53
N ASN A 408 49.65 -22.03 8.58
CA ASN A 408 49.35 -21.11 9.67
C ASN A 408 48.00 -20.44 9.41
N GLU A 409 47.09 -20.45 10.38
CA GLU A 409 45.82 -19.73 10.28
C GLU A 409 46.05 -18.22 10.43
N ASP A 410 45.90 -17.42 9.36
CA ASP A 410 44.96 -16.29 9.37
C ASP A 410 44.73 -15.61 7.98
N GLN A 411 43.58 -14.92 7.90
CA GLN A 411 43.22 -13.80 7.01
C GLN A 411 43.08 -13.97 5.47
N ASN A 412 41.81 -13.77 5.04
CA ASN A 412 41.37 -13.07 3.83
C ASN A 412 41.86 -13.57 2.46
N LEU A 413 41.11 -14.54 1.91
CA LEU A 413 40.85 -14.59 0.46
C LEU A 413 39.37 -14.35 0.19
N LEU A 414 39.10 -13.47 -0.77
CA LEU A 414 37.79 -13.31 -1.40
C LEU A 414 37.54 -14.57 -2.25
N PHE A 415 36.36 -15.18 -2.13
CA PHE A 415 35.92 -16.24 -3.02
C PHE A 415 34.94 -15.67 -4.03
N ASP A 416 35.29 -15.76 -5.32
CA ASP A 416 34.40 -15.38 -6.42
C ASP A 416 33.21 -16.35 -6.54
N ASP A 417 32.01 -15.80 -6.74
CA ASP A 417 30.72 -16.51 -6.66
C ASP A 417 30.36 -17.33 -7.92
N ASP A 418 31.31 -17.48 -8.86
CA ASP A 418 31.06 -17.79 -10.28
C ASP A 418 31.56 -19.19 -10.74
N LEU A 419 32.05 -20.04 -9.82
CA LEU A 419 32.88 -21.21 -10.19
C LEU A 419 32.33 -22.61 -9.88
N ILE A 420 31.00 -22.79 -9.76
CA ILE A 420 30.37 -24.14 -9.77
C ILE A 420 29.13 -24.22 -10.70
N ILE A 421 29.26 -23.77 -11.96
CA ILE A 421 28.38 -24.21 -13.05
C ILE A 421 29.17 -24.61 -14.29
N GLY A 422 29.25 -25.93 -14.53
CA GLY A 422 29.34 -26.47 -15.89
C GLY A 422 30.71 -26.91 -16.40
N HIS A 423 30.97 -28.22 -16.31
CA HIS A 423 31.45 -28.94 -17.49
C HIS A 423 30.75 -30.28 -17.64
N ASN A 424 30.14 -30.49 -18.81
CA ASN A 424 29.38 -31.67 -19.16
C ASN A 424 29.96 -32.21 -20.47
N GLN A 425 30.46 -33.45 -20.49
CA GLN A 425 31.01 -34.08 -21.70
C GLN A 425 30.48 -35.51 -21.88
N ASN A 426 29.53 -35.61 -22.80
CA ASN A 426 29.18 -36.74 -23.66
C ASN A 426 29.74 -38.14 -23.31
N ILE A 427 28.87 -39.02 -22.82
CA ILE A 427 28.78 -40.40 -23.33
C ILE A 427 27.32 -40.66 -23.71
N THR A 428 27.11 -41.47 -24.76
CA THR A 428 25.84 -41.65 -25.47
C THR A 428 24.81 -42.55 -24.76
N GLU A 429 23.54 -42.19 -24.98
CA GLU A 429 22.36 -43.05 -25.16
C GLU A 429 22.32 -44.43 -24.46
N ASN A 430 21.31 -44.62 -23.60
CA ASN A 430 20.28 -45.65 -23.82
C ASN A 430 19.00 -45.30 -23.03
N GLU A 431 17.86 -45.85 -23.45
CA GLU A 431 16.55 -45.64 -22.83
C GLU A 431 16.39 -46.49 -21.55
N ASP A 432 15.80 -45.93 -20.48
CA ASP A 432 14.63 -46.56 -19.84
C ASP A 432 13.87 -45.59 -18.90
N ASN A 433 12.64 -45.95 -18.53
CA ASN A 433 11.64 -45.05 -17.96
C ASN A 433 11.32 -45.36 -16.48
N SER A 434 11.70 -44.48 -15.55
CA SER A 434 11.18 -44.55 -14.17
C SER A 434 11.15 -43.20 -13.43
N ASN A 435 10.07 -42.95 -12.68
CA ASN A 435 9.91 -41.75 -11.85
C ASN A 435 10.80 -41.79 -10.60
N LYS A 436 11.69 -40.81 -10.44
CA LYS A 436 12.25 -40.40 -9.15
C LYS A 436 12.22 -38.87 -9.03
N ALA A 437 11.65 -38.37 -7.93
CA ALA A 437 11.72 -36.95 -7.61
C ALA A 437 13.09 -36.62 -7.00
N ASP A 438 13.71 -35.54 -7.46
CA ASP A 438 14.98 -35.04 -6.92
C ASP A 438 14.75 -34.41 -5.53
N PRO A 439 15.44 -34.87 -4.45
CA PRO A 439 15.28 -34.31 -3.12
C PRO A 439 15.83 -32.88 -2.96
N ASN A 440 16.65 -32.38 -3.89
CA ASN A 440 17.31 -31.08 -3.75
C ASN A 440 16.37 -29.87 -4.01
N LEU A 441 15.21 -30.07 -4.66
CA LEU A 441 14.35 -28.96 -5.11
C LEU A 441 13.35 -28.45 -4.04
N LEU A 442 13.72 -28.46 -2.75
CA LEU A 442 12.79 -28.19 -1.65
C LEU A 442 12.37 -26.72 -1.47
N LEU A 443 13.16 -25.74 -1.92
CA LEU A 443 12.89 -24.30 -1.80
C LEU A 443 13.55 -23.45 -2.92
N PRO A 444 12.96 -23.35 -4.13
CA PRO A 444 13.47 -22.45 -5.18
C PRO A 444 13.25 -20.95 -4.84
N ASP A 445 12.18 -20.60 -4.11
CA ASP A 445 11.80 -19.21 -3.78
C ASP A 445 12.68 -18.54 -2.69
N LEU A 446 13.85 -19.09 -2.36
CA LEU A 446 14.76 -18.56 -1.33
C LEU A 446 16.17 -18.17 -1.81
N ALA A 447 16.46 -18.27 -3.12
CA ALA A 447 17.70 -17.71 -3.67
C ALA A 447 17.82 -16.21 -3.33
N GLY A 448 18.99 -15.82 -2.81
CA GLY A 448 19.14 -14.54 -2.10
C GLY A 448 19.29 -13.32 -3.00
N ASN A 449 18.71 -12.20 -2.57
CA ASN A 449 19.24 -10.88 -2.87
C ASN A 449 20.15 -10.46 -1.70
N SER A 450 21.44 -10.27 -1.96
CA SER A 450 22.42 -9.73 -1.01
C SER A 450 22.22 -8.22 -0.80
N VAL A 451 21.19 -7.87 -0.02
CA VAL A 451 20.97 -6.48 0.41
C VAL A 451 21.98 -6.15 1.51
N VAL A 452 22.90 -5.22 1.21
CA VAL A 452 23.85 -4.68 2.18
C VAL A 452 23.11 -4.13 3.40
N GLU A 453 23.56 -4.52 4.60
CA GLU A 453 22.92 -4.12 5.86
C GLU A 453 23.18 -2.63 6.14
N LEU A 454 22.19 -1.78 5.87
CA LEU A 454 22.25 -0.34 6.15
C LEU A 454 22.09 -0.07 7.65
N ASN A 455 22.96 0.76 8.23
CA ASN A 455 22.81 1.22 9.61
C ASN A 455 21.67 2.25 9.71
N TYR A 456 20.46 1.79 10.03
CA TYR A 456 19.27 2.64 10.09
C TYR A 456 19.26 3.63 11.27
N ASP A 457 20.08 3.43 12.32
CA ASP A 457 20.08 4.27 13.51
C ASP A 457 20.79 5.63 13.31
N GLU A 458 21.58 5.79 12.24
CA GLU A 458 22.27 7.03 11.88
C GLU A 458 21.69 7.72 10.62
N MET A 459 20.72 7.11 9.94
CA MET A 459 20.16 7.64 8.68
C MET A 459 19.11 8.72 8.93
N ASP A 460 19.26 9.88 8.26
CA ASP A 460 18.23 10.91 8.28
C ASP A 460 16.97 10.49 7.49
N ASN A 461 15.84 11.13 7.82
CA ASN A 461 14.53 10.81 7.22
C ASN A 461 14.48 11.03 5.70
N LEU A 462 15.42 11.77 5.11
CA LEU A 462 15.46 12.05 3.67
C LEU A 462 16.21 10.93 2.92
N THR A 463 17.32 10.48 3.48
CA THR A 463 18.12 9.36 2.98
C THR A 463 17.33 8.05 3.09
N LEU A 464 16.58 7.86 4.17
CA LEU A 464 15.69 6.72 4.40
C LEU A 464 14.50 6.65 3.41
N LEU A 465 14.11 7.77 2.80
CA LEU A 465 13.12 7.81 1.70
C LEU A 465 13.76 7.55 0.32
N SER A 466 15.01 7.95 0.13
CA SER A 466 15.76 7.76 -1.13
C SER A 466 16.09 6.28 -1.38
N SER A 467 16.56 5.57 -0.35
CA SER A 467 16.95 4.15 -0.43
C SER A 467 15.79 3.19 -0.73
N LEU A 468 14.53 3.64 -0.58
CA LEU A 468 13.32 2.85 -0.86
C LEU A 468 12.84 2.95 -2.32
N CYS A 469 13.63 3.55 -3.22
CA CYS A 469 13.37 3.64 -4.67
C CYS A 469 11.98 4.21 -5.05
N LEU A 470 11.47 5.19 -4.29
CA LEU A 470 10.22 5.90 -4.59
C LEU A 470 10.39 7.01 -5.64
N THR A 471 11.12 6.72 -6.72
CA THR A 471 11.24 7.57 -7.91
C THR A 471 10.51 6.93 -9.08
N ASP A 472 9.43 7.58 -9.55
CA ASP A 472 8.66 7.12 -10.71
C ASP A 472 9.57 7.12 -11.96
N LYS A 473 9.96 5.93 -12.44
CA LYS A 473 10.55 5.79 -13.77
C LYS A 473 9.47 6.07 -14.81
N PRO A 474 9.64 7.05 -15.73
CA PRO A 474 8.64 7.32 -16.76
C PRO A 474 8.49 6.08 -17.65
N THR A 475 7.26 5.60 -17.81
CA THR A 475 6.94 4.50 -18.71
C THR A 475 7.27 4.87 -20.15
N LYS A 476 8.10 4.05 -20.81
CA LYS A 476 8.30 4.15 -22.26
C LYS A 476 6.96 3.90 -22.96
N CYS A 477 6.58 4.79 -23.88
CA CYS A 477 5.67 4.43 -24.96
C CYS A 477 6.49 3.83 -26.10
N ASP A 478 5.99 2.78 -26.74
CA ASP A 478 6.63 2.21 -27.92
C ASP A 478 6.45 3.12 -29.16
N PRO A 479 7.43 3.15 -30.08
CA PRO A 479 7.42 4.01 -31.27
C PRO A 479 6.74 3.34 -32.48
N LEU A 480 6.77 4.05 -33.62
CA LEU A 480 6.19 3.72 -34.94
C LEU A 480 4.70 4.12 -35.05
N VAL A 481 4.21 4.84 -36.08
CA VAL A 481 4.79 5.25 -37.38
C VAL A 481 4.62 6.77 -37.60
N THR A 482 5.31 7.33 -38.61
CA THR A 482 5.20 8.70 -39.14
C THR A 482 3.76 9.11 -39.50
N GLN A 483 3.35 10.38 -39.72
CA GLN A 483 4.00 11.63 -40.22
C GLN A 483 3.07 12.84 -39.83
N GLU A 484 3.31 14.16 -39.99
CA GLU A 484 4.34 15.00 -40.64
C GLU A 484 4.28 16.49 -40.15
N ASN A 485 5.31 17.29 -40.47
CA ASN A 485 5.34 18.74 -40.79
C ASN A 485 4.81 19.88 -39.87
N LEU A 486 5.77 20.78 -39.56
CA LEU A 486 5.74 22.26 -39.60
C LEU A 486 4.95 23.09 -38.55
N LEU A 487 5.72 23.64 -37.60
CA LEU A 487 5.55 25.01 -37.08
C LEU A 487 6.57 25.95 -37.77
N PRO A 488 6.18 27.16 -38.21
CA PRO A 488 7.14 28.21 -38.55
C PRO A 488 7.68 28.90 -37.29
N SER A 489 8.90 29.44 -37.38
CA SER A 489 9.56 30.22 -36.32
C SER A 489 8.93 31.59 -36.10
N LEU A 490 8.95 32.07 -34.86
CA LEU A 490 8.70 33.47 -34.49
C LEU A 490 10.04 34.14 -34.13
N GLU A 491 10.32 35.25 -34.81
CA GLU A 491 10.97 36.43 -34.22
C GLU A 491 9.87 37.38 -33.71
#